data_AF-A0A4R6NAL5-F1
#
_entry.id   AF-A0A4R6NAL5-F1
#
_cell.length_a   1.000
_cell.length_b   1.000
_cell.length_c   1.000
_cell.angle_alpha   90.00
_cell.angle_beta   90.00
_cell.angle_gamma   90.00
#
_symmetry.space_group_name_H-M   'P 1'
#
loop_
_entity.id
_entity.type
_entity.pdbx_description
1 polymer ?
#
loop_
_entity_poly.entity_id
_entity_poly.type
_entity_poly.pdbx_seq_one_letter_code
_entity_poly.pdbx_strand_id
1 'polypeptide(L)'
;MSELDLLVPALGWALLHFIWQGLLIGALAAVALAALRGADARLRYAVCALALLACLLLPSGHLLWLLSERQSASAPPALPGWLAGLVAQLPALVSAWSLGVGLMGLRLGLGLAWVARLRRRALPAPAEWQARQDALARRLGLRRAVPLRLSPAGSLDAPVAIGCLKPLVLLPAALLSGLPVPLLEALLAHELAHVRRQDYLAHLLQSLVEALLFFHPVVWWLSSRLSQERELVADALAARALDDPRRLAQALHALAELDVRAGPAAQDIRPLPPMAMSARGGRLLPRIEQLMTMVMMSSSDSRVAGWKLALPALLLAGSSLLVQAARGPAENAASPVPPPDAAVAPQHQHAGKVVELPAEPGSMAALLKLPVNARHMLVLDEDGRVLASKAPDVVVPIASLTKLLTAMVVLDARQDMDETLQVTAEDVDRLKHSASRLPVGARMSRRDALALALISSENRAASALARSYPGGPEGFARAAQAKLAALGLNQSRVVEPTGLSPANVSTAKELARLAAAAARYPQIAEISSRAKTKVSVNGRPRELRNTNHLVGGKGWDIRLSKTGYTEEAGRCLTMRLLAEGKQGVRHFVTVVLLDADGSAQRLADARRIRQSLGKLGG
;
A
#
# COMPACT_ATOMS: atom_id res chain seq x y z
N MET A 1 -17.09 -13.11 -48.73
CA MET A 1 -17.02 -12.64 -47.33
C MET A 1 -16.13 -11.42 -47.31
N SER A 2 -16.51 -10.36 -46.62
CA SER A 2 -15.63 -9.22 -46.37
C SER A 2 -14.56 -9.60 -45.34
N GLU A 3 -13.44 -8.87 -45.32
CA GLU A 3 -12.40 -9.09 -44.30
C GLU A 3 -12.94 -8.89 -42.86
N LEU A 4 -13.95 -8.02 -42.70
CA LEU A 4 -14.62 -7.76 -41.43
C LEU A 4 -15.41 -8.99 -40.92
N ASP A 5 -16.02 -9.77 -41.83
CA ASP A 5 -16.77 -10.99 -41.48
C ASP A 5 -15.86 -12.08 -40.89
N LEU A 6 -14.56 -12.06 -41.22
CA LEU A 6 -13.54 -12.95 -40.66
C LEU A 6 -12.92 -12.36 -39.38
N LEU A 7 -12.59 -11.07 -39.40
CA LEU A 7 -11.88 -10.40 -38.31
C LEU A 7 -12.72 -10.29 -37.02
N VAL A 8 -13.98 -9.87 -37.13
CA VAL A 8 -14.83 -9.58 -35.95
C VAL A 8 -15.04 -10.83 -35.08
N PRO A 9 -15.43 -12.01 -35.62
CA PRO A 9 -15.59 -13.19 -34.77
C PRO A 9 -14.25 -13.71 -34.21
N ALA A 10 -13.16 -13.64 -34.97
CA ALA A 10 -11.84 -14.09 -34.52
C ALA A 10 -11.32 -13.23 -33.36
N LEU A 11 -11.49 -11.90 -33.45
CA LEU A 11 -11.16 -10.96 -32.40
C LEU A 11 -12.04 -11.14 -31.15
N GLY A 12 -13.35 -11.36 -31.34
CA GLY A 12 -14.26 -11.65 -30.24
C GLY A 12 -13.87 -12.90 -29.44
N TRP A 13 -13.53 -13.99 -30.13
CA TRP A 13 -13.02 -15.21 -29.49
C TRP A 13 -11.65 -15.02 -28.82
N ALA A 14 -10.73 -14.27 -29.43
CA ALA A 14 -9.44 -13.94 -28.82
C ALA A 14 -9.61 -13.16 -27.51
N LEU A 15 -10.51 -12.18 -27.46
CA LEU A 15 -10.82 -11.40 -26.26
C LEU A 15 -11.46 -12.25 -25.15
N LEU A 16 -12.38 -13.16 -25.49
CA LEU A 16 -13.01 -14.07 -24.53
C LEU A 16 -12.01 -15.08 -23.95
N HIS A 17 -11.16 -15.69 -24.78
CA HIS A 17 -10.11 -16.59 -24.30
C HIS A 17 -9.09 -15.86 -23.41
N PHE A 18 -8.83 -14.57 -23.68
CA PHE A 18 -7.91 -13.80 -22.86
C PHE A 18 -8.35 -13.66 -21.39
N ILE A 19 -9.64 -13.79 -21.07
CA ILE A 19 -10.14 -13.70 -19.69
C ILE A 19 -9.48 -14.77 -18.80
N TRP A 20 -9.43 -16.02 -19.23
CA TRP A 20 -8.80 -17.09 -18.43
C TRP A 20 -7.28 -17.09 -18.58
N GLN A 21 -6.75 -16.76 -19.77
CA GLN A 21 -5.30 -16.68 -20.00
C GLN A 21 -4.67 -15.58 -19.14
N GLY A 22 -5.28 -14.40 -19.08
CA GLY A 22 -4.86 -13.28 -18.25
C GLY A 22 -4.89 -13.62 -16.75
N LEU A 23 -5.90 -14.35 -16.29
CA LEU A 23 -5.96 -14.86 -14.91
C LEU A 23 -4.81 -15.85 -14.61
N LEU A 24 -4.52 -16.77 -15.53
CA LEU A 24 -3.42 -17.74 -15.39
C LEU A 24 -2.05 -17.05 -15.36
N ILE A 25 -1.79 -16.10 -16.27
CA ILE A 25 -0.57 -15.27 -16.28
C ILE A 25 -0.43 -14.52 -14.95
N GLY A 26 -1.54 -13.95 -14.45
CA GLY A 26 -1.59 -13.27 -13.16
C GLY A 26 -1.22 -14.18 -11.97
N ALA A 27 -1.79 -15.38 -11.92
CA ALA A 27 -1.51 -16.36 -10.89
C ALA A 27 -0.04 -16.81 -10.90
N LEU A 28 0.49 -17.15 -12.07
CA LEU A 28 1.90 -17.53 -12.25
C LEU A 28 2.85 -16.38 -11.86
N ALA A 29 2.56 -15.15 -12.28
CA ALA A 29 3.34 -13.98 -11.89
C ALA A 29 3.25 -13.71 -10.38
N ALA A 30 2.09 -13.91 -9.75
CA ALA A 30 1.92 -13.74 -8.30
C ALA A 30 2.73 -14.78 -7.50
N VAL A 31 2.76 -16.04 -7.96
CA VAL A 31 3.60 -17.10 -7.37
C VAL A 31 5.09 -16.79 -7.55
N ALA A 32 5.52 -16.41 -8.76
CA ALA A 32 6.90 -16.04 -9.04
C ALA A 32 7.36 -14.83 -8.20
N LEU A 33 6.54 -13.78 -8.08
CA LEU A 33 6.81 -12.62 -7.21
C LEU A 33 6.78 -12.97 -5.73
N ALA A 34 5.97 -13.95 -5.30
CA ALA A 34 5.97 -14.45 -3.92
C ALA A 34 7.25 -15.21 -3.59
N ALA A 35 7.76 -16.04 -4.50
CA ALA A 35 9.05 -16.72 -4.36
C ALA A 35 10.22 -15.72 -4.38
N LEU A 36 10.15 -14.69 -5.23
CA LEU A 36 11.18 -13.65 -5.39
C LEU A 36 11.06 -12.47 -4.39
N ARG A 37 10.31 -12.61 -3.28
CA ARG A 37 10.12 -11.53 -2.29
C ARG A 37 11.43 -10.95 -1.73
N GLY A 38 12.44 -11.79 -1.54
CA GLY A 38 13.77 -11.39 -1.08
C GLY A 38 14.78 -11.07 -2.19
N ALA A 39 14.37 -11.13 -3.47
CA ALA A 39 15.26 -10.93 -4.60
C ALA A 39 15.39 -9.44 -5.01
N ASP A 40 16.47 -9.14 -5.73
CA ASP A 40 16.71 -7.84 -6.37
C ASP A 40 15.46 -7.38 -7.15
N ALA A 41 15.08 -6.12 -6.99
CA ALA A 41 13.97 -5.50 -7.70
C ALA A 41 14.08 -5.67 -9.23
N ARG A 42 15.29 -5.82 -9.78
CA ARG A 42 15.53 -6.15 -11.20
C ARG A 42 14.87 -7.46 -11.64
N LEU A 43 14.93 -8.50 -10.81
CA LEU A 43 14.33 -9.81 -11.11
C LEU A 43 12.79 -9.74 -10.99
N ARG A 44 12.28 -9.05 -9.97
CA ARG A 44 10.84 -8.80 -9.80
C ARG A 44 10.27 -7.95 -10.94
N TYR A 45 10.99 -6.92 -11.37
CA TYR A 45 10.68 -6.12 -12.56
C TYR A 45 10.64 -6.98 -13.83
N ALA A 46 11.64 -7.85 -14.05
CA ALA A 46 11.68 -8.74 -15.20
C ALA A 46 10.49 -9.70 -15.26
N VAL A 47 10.08 -10.28 -14.12
CA VAL A 47 8.85 -11.11 -14.04
C VAL A 47 7.61 -10.32 -14.44
N CYS A 48 7.45 -9.09 -13.94
CA CYS A 48 6.30 -8.24 -14.31
C CYS A 48 6.33 -7.87 -15.81
N ALA A 49 7.50 -7.57 -16.36
CA ALA A 49 7.66 -7.20 -17.76
C ALA A 49 7.36 -8.37 -18.71
N LEU A 50 7.87 -9.58 -18.38
CA LEU A 50 7.58 -10.79 -19.13
C LEU A 50 6.10 -11.18 -19.05
N ALA A 51 5.46 -11.02 -17.88
CA ALA A 51 4.03 -11.27 -17.73
C ALA A 51 3.18 -10.30 -18.57
N LEU A 52 3.51 -9.01 -18.60
CA LEU A 52 2.82 -8.03 -19.46
C LEU A 52 3.07 -8.27 -20.95
N LEU A 53 4.27 -8.71 -21.33
CA LEU A 53 4.56 -9.13 -22.70
C LEU A 53 3.75 -10.38 -23.09
N ALA A 54 3.63 -11.36 -22.21
CA ALA A 54 2.78 -12.54 -22.42
C ALA A 54 1.29 -12.15 -22.56
N CYS A 55 0.81 -11.18 -21.78
CA CYS A 55 -0.54 -10.62 -21.93
C CYS A 55 -0.78 -10.01 -23.33
N LEU A 56 0.24 -9.48 -23.98
CA LEU A 56 0.13 -8.96 -25.35
C LEU A 56 0.24 -10.08 -26.40
N LEU A 57 1.25 -10.96 -26.27
CA LEU A 57 1.58 -11.95 -27.30
C LEU A 57 0.57 -13.10 -27.40
N LEU A 58 0.02 -13.59 -26.27
CA LEU A 58 -0.91 -14.72 -26.27
C LEU A 58 -2.23 -14.45 -27.01
N PRO A 59 -2.98 -13.36 -26.74
CA PRO A 59 -4.20 -13.08 -27.49
C PRO A 59 -3.90 -12.71 -28.95
N SER A 60 -2.77 -12.06 -29.24
CA SER A 60 -2.34 -11.79 -30.64
C SER A 60 -2.03 -13.08 -31.41
N GLY A 61 -1.32 -14.03 -30.80
CA GLY A 61 -1.05 -15.34 -31.41
C GLY A 61 -2.33 -16.15 -31.62
N HIS A 62 -3.24 -16.16 -30.64
CA HIS A 62 -4.54 -16.82 -30.75
C HIS A 62 -5.41 -16.20 -31.87
N LEU A 63 -5.41 -14.87 -32.00
CA LEU A 63 -6.07 -14.17 -33.12
C LEU A 63 -5.50 -14.58 -34.48
N LEU A 64 -4.17 -14.60 -34.63
CA LEU A 64 -3.51 -15.01 -35.88
C LEU A 64 -3.81 -16.47 -36.24
N TRP A 65 -3.86 -17.36 -35.25
CA TRP A 65 -4.24 -18.76 -35.45
C TRP A 65 -5.72 -18.90 -35.88
N LEU A 66 -6.66 -18.20 -35.23
CA LEU A 66 -8.07 -18.18 -35.62
C LEU A 66 -8.29 -17.63 -37.04
N LEU A 67 -7.51 -16.63 -37.45
CA LEU A 67 -7.53 -16.09 -38.82
C LEU A 67 -6.94 -17.06 -39.85
N SER A 68 -6.01 -17.93 -39.45
CA SER A 68 -5.44 -18.98 -40.29
C SER A 68 -6.42 -20.15 -40.48
N GLU A 69 -6.99 -20.69 -39.40
CA GLU A 69 -7.92 -21.84 -39.50
C GLU A 69 -9.18 -21.52 -40.29
N ARG A 70 -9.74 -20.31 -40.15
CA ARG A 70 -10.95 -19.90 -40.87
C ARG A 70 -10.76 -19.76 -42.38
N GLN A 71 -9.53 -19.68 -42.89
CA GLN A 71 -9.26 -19.74 -44.33
C GLN A 71 -9.31 -21.18 -44.88
N SER A 72 -9.24 -22.18 -43.99
CA SER A 72 -9.16 -23.61 -44.34
C SER A 72 -10.44 -24.39 -44.00
N ALA A 73 -11.37 -23.81 -43.24
CA ALA A 73 -12.56 -24.49 -42.72
C ALA A 73 -13.74 -24.48 -43.72
N SER A 74 -14.25 -25.66 -44.06
CA SER A 74 -15.58 -25.84 -44.64
C SER A 74 -16.67 -25.82 -43.55
N ALA A 75 -17.94 -25.65 -43.96
CA ALA A 75 -19.17 -25.46 -43.17
C ALA A 75 -19.09 -25.65 -41.63
N PRO A 76 -19.43 -24.64 -40.81
CA PRO A 76 -19.27 -24.71 -39.36
C PRO A 76 -20.18 -25.78 -38.72
N PRO A 77 -19.68 -26.54 -37.72
CA PRO A 77 -20.48 -27.51 -36.99
C PRO A 77 -21.58 -26.83 -36.15
N ALA A 78 -22.69 -27.54 -35.90
CA ALA A 78 -23.80 -27.05 -35.12
C ALA A 78 -23.38 -26.78 -33.65
N LEU A 79 -23.53 -25.53 -33.21
CA LEU A 79 -23.18 -25.11 -31.85
C LEU A 79 -24.34 -25.31 -30.86
N PRO A 80 -24.07 -25.69 -29.60
CA PRO A 80 -25.06 -25.65 -28.52
C PRO A 80 -25.71 -24.28 -28.37
N GLY A 81 -27.00 -24.22 -28.02
CA GLY A 81 -27.79 -22.98 -28.06
C GLY A 81 -27.23 -21.80 -27.23
N TRP A 82 -26.58 -22.08 -26.09
CA TRP A 82 -25.92 -21.05 -25.28
C TRP A 82 -24.64 -20.50 -25.95
N LEU A 83 -23.90 -21.33 -26.68
CA LEU A 83 -22.76 -20.92 -27.50
C LEU A 83 -23.23 -20.13 -28.72
N ALA A 84 -24.32 -20.54 -29.36
CA ALA A 84 -24.92 -19.77 -30.45
C ALA A 84 -25.33 -18.36 -30.00
N GLY A 85 -25.96 -18.24 -28.82
CA GLY A 85 -26.29 -16.95 -28.21
C GLY A 85 -25.06 -16.08 -27.90
N LEU A 86 -23.96 -16.68 -27.42
CA LEU A 86 -22.69 -15.98 -27.19
C LEU A 86 -22.05 -15.51 -28.51
N VAL A 87 -22.03 -16.37 -29.54
CA VAL A 87 -21.46 -16.07 -30.87
C VAL A 87 -22.22 -14.92 -31.54
N ALA A 88 -23.54 -14.88 -31.41
CA ALA A 88 -24.38 -13.79 -31.92
C ALA A 88 -24.03 -12.41 -31.32
N GLN A 89 -23.46 -12.37 -30.10
CA GLN A 89 -23.09 -11.13 -29.41
C GLN A 89 -21.63 -10.70 -29.63
N LEU A 90 -20.80 -11.48 -30.35
CA LEU A 90 -19.41 -11.12 -30.60
C LEU A 90 -19.23 -9.77 -31.33
N PRO A 91 -20.06 -9.37 -32.32
CA PRO A 91 -19.94 -8.05 -32.94
C PRO A 91 -20.16 -6.90 -31.97
N ALA A 92 -21.14 -7.03 -31.05
CA ALA A 92 -21.41 -6.03 -30.02
C ALA A 92 -20.24 -5.94 -29.02
N LEU A 93 -19.68 -7.08 -28.60
CA LEU A 93 -18.50 -7.16 -27.74
C LEU A 93 -17.28 -6.47 -28.38
N VAL A 94 -17.00 -6.77 -29.66
CA VAL A 94 -15.88 -6.17 -30.41
C VAL A 94 -16.10 -4.67 -30.64
N SER A 95 -17.34 -4.22 -30.86
CA SER A 95 -17.67 -2.80 -30.99
C SER A 95 -17.43 -2.04 -29.68
N ALA A 96 -17.89 -2.61 -28.55
CA ALA A 96 -17.66 -2.04 -27.22
C ALA A 96 -16.17 -2.02 -26.84
N TRP A 97 -15.42 -3.08 -27.16
CA TRP A 97 -13.98 -3.13 -26.99
C TRP A 97 -13.28 -2.07 -27.85
N SER A 98 -13.63 -1.96 -29.14
CA SER A 98 -13.04 -0.99 -30.08
C SER A 98 -13.27 0.45 -29.63
N LEU A 99 -14.47 0.76 -29.10
CA LEU A 99 -14.75 2.06 -28.48
C LEU A 99 -13.86 2.33 -27.27
N GLY A 100 -13.69 1.34 -26.38
CA GLY A 100 -12.80 1.44 -25.22
C GLY A 100 -11.33 1.65 -25.60
N VAL A 101 -10.83 0.89 -26.59
CA VAL A 101 -9.48 1.07 -27.16
C VAL A 101 -9.34 2.44 -27.81
N GLY A 102 -10.35 2.94 -28.53
CA GLY A 102 -10.36 4.27 -29.12
C GLY A 102 -10.26 5.39 -28.07
N LEU A 103 -11.02 5.28 -26.98
CA LEU A 103 -10.96 6.22 -25.85
C LEU A 103 -9.60 6.18 -25.13
N MET A 104 -9.03 4.99 -24.90
CA MET A 104 -7.69 4.86 -24.32
C MET A 104 -6.60 5.35 -25.27
N GLY A 105 -6.73 5.11 -26.57
CA GLY A 105 -5.84 5.61 -27.62
C GLY A 105 -5.86 7.13 -27.71
N LEU A 106 -7.04 7.76 -27.63
CA LEU A 106 -7.18 9.21 -27.55
C LEU A 106 -6.49 9.77 -26.29
N ARG A 107 -6.72 9.15 -25.12
CA ARG A 107 -6.05 9.52 -23.86
C ARG A 107 -4.51 9.44 -23.98
N LEU A 108 -4.00 8.38 -24.60
CA LEU A 108 -2.57 8.19 -24.86
C LEU A 108 -2.01 9.24 -25.84
N GLY A 109 -2.72 9.51 -26.94
CA GLY A 109 -2.37 10.53 -27.93
C GLY A 109 -2.35 11.95 -27.35
N LEU A 110 -3.33 12.30 -26.51
CA LEU A 110 -3.35 13.57 -25.78
C LEU A 110 -2.18 13.69 -24.79
N GLY A 111 -1.80 12.59 -24.12
CA GLY A 111 -0.60 12.54 -23.27
C GLY A 111 0.69 12.77 -24.06
N LEU A 112 0.86 12.10 -25.20
CA LEU A 112 1.98 12.31 -26.13
C LEU A 112 2.04 13.76 -26.65
N ALA A 113 0.89 14.33 -27.03
CA ALA A 113 0.79 15.71 -27.49
C ALA A 113 1.15 16.73 -26.39
N TRP A 114 0.79 16.44 -25.12
CA TRP A 114 1.20 17.24 -23.97
C TRP A 114 2.72 17.17 -23.74
N VAL A 115 3.33 15.98 -23.77
CA VAL A 115 4.79 15.81 -23.65
C VAL A 115 5.52 16.56 -24.78
N ALA A 116 5.02 16.47 -26.01
CA ALA A 116 5.57 17.20 -27.16
C ALA A 116 5.38 18.73 -27.06
N ARG A 117 4.32 19.21 -26.40
CA ARG A 117 4.14 20.64 -26.09
C ARG A 117 5.09 21.10 -24.99
N LEU A 118 5.26 20.31 -23.94
CA LEU A 118 6.16 20.61 -22.82
C LEU A 118 7.62 20.69 -23.30
N ARG A 119 8.08 19.70 -24.09
CA ARG A 119 9.41 19.70 -24.73
C ARG A 119 9.67 20.95 -25.57
N ARG A 120 8.67 21.44 -26.31
CA ARG A 120 8.78 22.66 -27.15
C ARG A 120 8.85 23.95 -26.32
N ARG A 121 8.26 23.97 -25.13
CA ARG A 121 8.27 25.14 -24.22
C ARG A 121 9.42 25.12 -23.19
N ALA A 122 10.21 24.05 -23.15
CA ALA A 122 11.29 23.90 -22.18
C ALA A 122 12.54 24.70 -22.57
N LEU A 123 12.98 25.56 -21.65
CA LEU A 123 14.13 26.45 -21.79
C LEU A 123 15.46 25.71 -21.52
N PRO A 124 16.61 26.13 -22.08
CA PRO A 124 17.90 25.57 -21.69
C PRO A 124 18.15 25.81 -20.19
N ALA A 125 18.72 24.81 -19.50
CA ALA A 125 19.19 24.99 -18.13
C ALA A 125 20.57 25.70 -18.10
N PRO A 126 20.96 26.33 -16.98
CA PRO A 126 22.28 26.92 -16.83
C PRO A 126 23.40 25.89 -17.06
N ALA A 127 24.51 26.32 -17.68
CA ALA A 127 25.60 25.44 -18.09
C ALA A 127 26.20 24.63 -16.92
N GLU A 128 26.27 25.20 -15.72
CA GLU A 128 26.71 24.52 -14.50
C GLU A 128 25.84 23.31 -14.15
N TRP A 129 24.52 23.42 -14.30
CA TRP A 129 23.59 22.32 -14.01
C TRP A 129 23.64 21.24 -15.08
N GLN A 130 23.84 21.61 -16.35
CA GLN A 130 24.15 20.64 -17.41
C GLN A 130 25.46 19.89 -17.09
N ALA A 131 26.53 20.59 -16.69
CA ALA A 131 27.81 19.96 -16.33
C ALA A 131 27.70 19.01 -15.12
N ARG A 132 26.93 19.38 -14.08
CA ARG A 132 26.59 18.48 -12.95
C ARG A 132 25.84 17.24 -13.43
N GLN A 133 24.83 17.40 -14.30
CA GLN A 133 24.11 16.27 -14.88
C GLN A 133 25.03 15.37 -15.71
N ASP A 134 25.94 15.93 -16.52
CA ASP A 134 26.86 15.16 -17.36
C ASP A 134 27.94 14.42 -16.54
N ALA A 135 28.29 14.92 -15.35
CA ALA A 135 29.09 14.16 -14.38
C ALA A 135 28.33 12.94 -13.83
N LEU A 136 27.06 13.12 -13.43
CA LEU A 136 26.20 12.03 -12.97
C LEU A 136 25.90 11.00 -14.08
N ALA A 137 25.68 11.48 -15.31
CA ALA A 137 25.42 10.64 -16.48
C ALA A 137 26.62 9.73 -16.80
N ARG A 138 27.84 10.27 -16.72
CA ARG A 138 29.08 9.48 -16.84
C ARG A 138 29.19 8.42 -15.75
N ARG A 139 28.91 8.75 -14.48
CA ARG A 139 28.89 7.77 -13.37
C ARG A 139 27.86 6.65 -13.56
N LEU A 140 26.70 6.96 -14.14
CA LEU A 140 25.67 5.98 -14.52
C LEU A 140 26.00 5.18 -15.80
N GLY A 141 27.12 5.48 -16.47
CA GLY A 141 27.54 4.80 -17.70
C GLY A 141 26.67 5.14 -18.91
N LEU A 142 26.08 6.35 -18.96
CA LEU A 142 25.41 6.86 -20.15
C LEU A 142 26.46 7.31 -21.18
N ARG A 143 26.43 6.69 -22.37
CA ARG A 143 27.28 7.07 -23.52
C ARG A 143 26.69 8.19 -24.39
N ARG A 144 25.41 8.51 -24.20
CA ARG A 144 24.68 9.53 -24.95
C ARG A 144 24.53 10.79 -24.11
N ALA A 145 24.74 11.95 -24.72
CA ALA A 145 24.42 13.23 -24.09
C ALA A 145 22.92 13.29 -23.76
N VAL A 146 22.60 13.75 -22.56
CA VAL A 146 21.22 13.98 -22.11
C VAL A 146 21.12 15.47 -21.78
N PRO A 147 20.40 16.27 -22.58
CA PRO A 147 20.20 17.67 -22.25
C PRO A 147 19.36 17.81 -20.98
N LEU A 148 19.65 18.84 -20.20
CA LEU A 148 18.85 19.33 -19.10
C LEU A 148 18.12 20.59 -19.55
N ARG A 149 16.81 20.66 -19.32
CA ARG A 149 16.00 21.84 -19.64
C ARG A 149 15.07 22.20 -18.49
N LEU A 150 14.81 23.50 -18.35
CA LEU A 150 13.85 23.99 -17.38
C LEU A 150 12.44 23.91 -17.94
N SER A 151 11.52 23.33 -17.18
CA SER A 151 10.10 23.35 -17.54
C SER A 151 9.48 24.73 -17.23
N PRO A 152 8.45 25.16 -17.98
CA PRO A 152 7.67 26.35 -17.65
C PRO A 152 7.17 26.33 -16.19
N ALA A 153 7.04 27.51 -15.57
CA ALA A 153 6.50 27.65 -14.22
C ALA A 153 5.11 27.00 -14.12
N GLY A 154 4.85 26.27 -13.03
CA GLY A 154 3.58 25.57 -12.79
C GLY A 154 3.22 24.46 -13.79
N SER A 155 4.18 23.93 -14.56
CA SER A 155 3.92 22.84 -15.52
C SER A 155 4.45 21.46 -15.09
N LEU A 156 5.38 21.45 -14.14
CA LEU A 156 5.94 20.29 -13.45
C LEU A 156 6.38 20.77 -12.06
N ASP A 157 6.26 19.91 -11.05
CA ASP A 157 6.70 20.21 -9.68
C ASP A 157 7.89 19.34 -9.26
N ALA A 158 8.18 18.29 -10.03
CA ALA A 158 9.27 17.35 -9.83
C ALA A 158 10.04 17.16 -11.16
N PRO A 159 11.31 16.71 -11.14
CA PRO A 159 12.02 16.35 -12.35
C PRO A 159 11.33 15.20 -13.11
N VAL A 160 11.54 15.16 -14.43
CA VAL A 160 10.91 14.21 -15.36
C VAL A 160 11.86 13.87 -16.52
N ALA A 161 12.21 12.60 -16.68
CA ALA A 161 12.87 12.06 -17.87
C ALA A 161 11.85 11.75 -18.99
N ILE A 162 12.03 12.34 -20.17
CA ILE A 162 11.18 12.09 -21.34
C ILE A 162 11.96 11.66 -22.59
N GLY A 163 11.37 10.75 -23.37
CA GLY A 163 11.85 10.33 -24.69
C GLY A 163 12.80 9.12 -24.68
N CYS A 164 12.60 8.21 -25.63
CA CYS A 164 13.41 7.00 -25.80
C CYS A 164 14.68 7.24 -26.66
N LEU A 165 14.52 7.72 -27.89
CA LEU A 165 15.61 7.91 -28.86
C LEU A 165 16.43 9.18 -28.58
N LYS A 166 15.76 10.30 -28.31
CA LYS A 166 16.35 11.60 -27.96
C LYS A 166 15.90 11.95 -26.52
N PRO A 167 16.54 11.37 -25.49
CA PRO A 167 16.15 11.60 -24.09
C PRO A 167 16.41 13.06 -23.68
N LEU A 168 15.60 13.55 -22.76
CA LEU A 168 15.68 14.88 -22.18
C LEU A 168 15.25 14.80 -20.72
N VAL A 169 16.00 15.44 -19.81
CA VAL A 169 15.53 15.65 -18.43
C VAL A 169 14.93 17.05 -18.35
N LEU A 170 13.71 17.13 -17.82
CA LEU A 170 13.03 18.36 -17.49
C LEU A 170 13.11 18.60 -15.98
N LEU A 171 13.48 19.82 -15.61
CA LEU A 171 13.66 20.26 -14.23
C LEU A 171 12.77 21.49 -13.96
N PRO A 172 11.86 21.46 -12.96
CA PRO A 172 11.14 22.65 -12.55
C PRO A 172 12.10 23.73 -12.05
N ALA A 173 11.96 24.95 -12.58
CA ALA A 173 12.77 26.09 -12.15
C ALA A 173 12.63 26.39 -10.65
N ALA A 174 11.46 26.11 -10.05
CA ALA A 174 11.21 26.27 -8.61
C ALA A 174 12.11 25.40 -7.71
N LEU A 175 12.59 24.25 -8.21
CA LEU A 175 13.48 23.38 -7.42
C LEU A 175 14.92 23.90 -7.36
N LEU A 176 15.33 24.78 -8.29
CA LEU A 176 16.66 25.42 -8.26
C LEU A 176 16.82 26.38 -7.07
N SER A 177 15.74 27.02 -6.65
CA SER A 177 15.70 27.88 -5.46
C SER A 177 15.17 27.18 -4.21
N GLY A 178 14.32 26.15 -4.38
CA GLY A 178 13.65 25.45 -3.28
C GLY A 178 14.41 24.26 -2.66
N LEU A 179 15.45 23.71 -3.30
CA LEU A 179 16.19 22.54 -2.81
C LEU A 179 17.71 22.77 -2.72
N PRO A 180 18.39 22.26 -1.66
CA PRO A 180 19.84 22.20 -1.59
C PRO A 180 20.44 21.42 -2.77
N VAL A 181 21.56 21.91 -3.31
CA VAL A 181 22.26 21.34 -4.47
C VAL A 181 22.46 19.81 -4.39
N PRO A 182 22.93 19.22 -3.27
CA PRO A 182 23.14 17.77 -3.19
C PRO A 182 21.84 16.95 -3.31
N LEU A 183 20.70 17.51 -2.88
CA LEU A 183 19.40 16.84 -3.02
C LEU A 183 18.92 16.91 -4.46
N LEU A 184 19.14 18.04 -5.14
CA LEU A 184 18.75 18.17 -6.54
C LEU A 184 19.61 17.29 -7.46
N GLU A 185 20.91 17.17 -7.19
CA GLU A 185 21.78 16.17 -7.84
C GLU A 185 21.27 14.73 -7.64
N ALA A 186 20.72 14.41 -6.48
CA ALA A 186 20.16 13.08 -6.24
C ALA A 186 18.88 12.81 -7.06
N LEU A 187 18.00 13.81 -7.20
CA LEU A 187 16.84 13.71 -8.10
C LEU A 187 17.26 13.59 -9.57
N LEU A 188 18.26 14.35 -10.01
CA LEU A 188 18.80 14.23 -11.38
C LEU A 188 19.43 12.86 -11.63
N ALA A 189 20.13 12.28 -10.64
CA ALA A 189 20.66 10.91 -10.73
C ALA A 189 19.54 9.86 -10.87
N HIS A 190 18.40 10.06 -10.21
CA HIS A 190 17.21 9.21 -10.35
C HIS A 190 16.59 9.30 -11.75
N GLU A 191 16.38 10.50 -12.29
CA GLU A 191 15.88 10.67 -13.68
C GLU A 191 16.84 10.09 -14.73
N LEU A 192 18.16 10.27 -14.54
CA LEU A 192 19.17 9.67 -15.41
C LEU A 192 19.16 8.13 -15.32
N ALA A 193 18.78 7.53 -14.18
CA ALA A 193 18.64 6.08 -14.07
C ALA A 193 17.48 5.55 -14.95
N HIS A 194 16.37 6.28 -15.05
CA HIS A 194 15.30 5.97 -16.02
C HIS A 194 15.78 6.10 -17.48
N VAL A 195 16.55 7.15 -17.80
CA VAL A 195 17.17 7.31 -19.13
C VAL A 195 18.15 6.18 -19.45
N ARG A 196 18.91 5.71 -18.44
CA ARG A 196 19.88 4.61 -18.54
C ARG A 196 19.23 3.24 -18.79
N ARG A 197 18.01 3.05 -18.28
CA ARG A 197 17.19 1.84 -18.45
C ARG A 197 16.20 1.89 -19.62
N GLN A 198 16.11 3.04 -20.31
CA GLN A 198 15.13 3.29 -21.37
C GLN A 198 13.67 3.12 -20.90
N ASP A 199 13.40 3.44 -19.63
CA ASP A 199 12.11 3.20 -18.97
C ASP A 199 10.91 3.86 -19.68
N TYR A 200 11.14 4.94 -20.44
CA TYR A 200 10.13 5.57 -21.30
C TYR A 200 9.54 4.60 -22.35
N LEU A 201 10.34 3.68 -22.91
CA LEU A 201 9.85 2.67 -23.85
C LEU A 201 9.01 1.60 -23.14
N ALA A 202 9.45 1.15 -21.96
CA ALA A 202 8.68 0.24 -21.13
C ALA A 202 7.34 0.85 -20.71
N HIS A 203 7.32 2.15 -20.39
CA HIS A 203 6.09 2.89 -20.09
C HIS A 203 5.15 2.99 -21.30
N LEU A 204 5.68 3.23 -22.50
CA LEU A 204 4.87 3.26 -23.73
C LEU A 204 4.24 1.90 -24.03
N LEU A 205 5.01 0.82 -23.89
CA LEU A 205 4.50 -0.55 -24.05
C LEU A 205 3.44 -0.88 -22.98
N GLN A 206 3.69 -0.53 -21.72
CA GLN A 206 2.74 -0.65 -20.61
C GLN A 206 1.43 0.08 -20.91
N SER A 207 1.50 1.32 -21.41
CA SER A 207 0.32 2.12 -21.80
C SER A 207 -0.45 1.49 -22.98
N LEU A 208 0.24 0.86 -23.94
CA LEU A 208 -0.38 0.15 -25.06
C LEU A 208 -1.11 -1.11 -24.58
N VAL A 209 -0.49 -1.91 -23.70
CA VAL A 209 -1.11 -3.11 -23.13
C VAL A 209 -2.32 -2.74 -22.26
N GLU A 210 -2.24 -1.67 -21.47
CA GLU A 210 -3.39 -1.11 -20.74
C GLU A 210 -4.52 -0.64 -21.67
N ALA A 211 -4.18 -0.01 -22.81
CA ALA A 211 -5.19 0.46 -23.77
C ALA A 211 -5.91 -0.70 -24.46
N LEU A 212 -5.19 -1.75 -24.87
CA LEU A 212 -5.75 -2.92 -25.56
C LEU A 212 -6.54 -3.85 -24.62
N LEU A 213 -6.13 -3.96 -23.37
CA LEU A 213 -6.67 -4.91 -22.38
C LEU A 213 -7.29 -4.20 -21.17
N PHE A 214 -7.83 -3.00 -21.38
CA PHE A 214 -8.35 -2.08 -20.35
C PHE A 214 -9.41 -2.72 -19.44
N PHE A 215 -10.12 -3.74 -19.91
CA PHE A 215 -11.14 -4.46 -19.17
C PHE A 215 -10.57 -5.48 -18.16
N HIS A 216 -9.30 -5.84 -18.26
CA HIS A 216 -8.74 -6.99 -17.54
C HIS A 216 -8.00 -6.59 -16.23
N PRO A 217 -8.50 -6.95 -15.04
CA PRO A 217 -7.97 -6.44 -13.76
C PRO A 217 -6.52 -6.89 -13.47
N VAL A 218 -6.11 -8.06 -13.97
CA VAL A 218 -4.72 -8.53 -13.82
C VAL A 218 -3.73 -7.64 -14.58
N VAL A 219 -4.13 -7.05 -15.72
CA VAL A 219 -3.24 -6.18 -16.49
C VAL A 219 -2.94 -4.90 -15.69
N TRP A 220 -3.95 -4.30 -15.08
CA TRP A 220 -3.78 -3.17 -14.16
C TRP A 220 -2.95 -3.52 -12.93
N TRP A 221 -3.12 -4.72 -12.36
CA TRP A 221 -2.30 -5.18 -11.23
C TRP A 221 -0.83 -5.38 -11.62
N LEU A 222 -0.56 -6.08 -12.73
CA LEU A 222 0.79 -6.28 -13.27
C LEU A 222 1.45 -4.96 -13.64
N SER A 223 0.72 -4.04 -14.29
CA SER A 223 1.16 -2.69 -14.63
C SER A 223 1.54 -1.89 -13.37
N SER A 224 0.66 -1.85 -12.37
CA SER A 224 0.94 -1.20 -11.08
C SER A 224 2.16 -1.80 -10.39
N ARG A 225 2.36 -3.12 -10.50
CA ARG A 225 3.53 -3.79 -9.93
C ARG A 225 4.81 -3.50 -10.70
N LEU A 226 4.78 -3.53 -12.04
CA LEU A 226 5.90 -3.15 -12.90
C LEU A 226 6.38 -1.73 -12.56
N SER A 227 5.44 -0.78 -12.42
CA SER A 227 5.73 0.59 -11.99
C SER A 227 6.42 0.62 -10.64
N GLN A 228 5.92 -0.09 -9.61
CA GLN A 228 6.55 -0.12 -8.29
C GLN A 228 7.99 -0.66 -8.34
N GLU A 229 8.22 -1.76 -9.06
CA GLU A 229 9.57 -2.35 -9.18
C GLU A 229 10.51 -1.45 -10.02
N ARG A 230 9.97 -0.70 -11.00
CA ARG A 230 10.75 0.23 -11.83
C ARG A 230 11.41 1.31 -10.98
N GLU A 231 10.66 1.94 -10.07
CA GLU A 231 11.16 2.99 -9.17
C GLU A 231 12.27 2.45 -8.27
N LEU A 232 12.05 1.27 -7.66
CA LEU A 232 13.04 0.61 -6.78
C LEU A 232 14.36 0.29 -7.50
N VAL A 233 14.31 -0.01 -8.80
CA VAL A 233 15.52 -0.23 -9.62
C VAL A 233 16.20 1.10 -10.00
N ALA A 234 15.43 2.16 -10.27
CA ALA A 234 15.97 3.49 -10.54
C ALA A 234 16.67 4.07 -9.31
N ASP A 235 16.03 3.99 -8.14
CA ASP A 235 16.63 4.40 -6.86
C ASP A 235 17.92 3.64 -6.55
N ALA A 236 17.94 2.33 -6.78
CA ALA A 236 19.12 1.49 -6.60
C ALA A 236 20.30 1.89 -7.51
N LEU A 237 20.03 2.40 -8.70
CA LEU A 237 21.06 2.90 -9.62
C LEU A 237 21.56 4.29 -9.22
N ALA A 238 20.64 5.20 -8.89
CA ALA A 238 20.96 6.56 -8.47
C ALA A 238 21.77 6.58 -7.17
N ALA A 239 21.33 5.83 -6.15
CA ALA A 239 22.05 5.71 -4.88
C ALA A 239 23.50 5.21 -5.05
N ARG A 240 23.73 4.25 -5.95
CA ARG A 240 25.08 3.73 -6.28
C ARG A 240 25.93 4.74 -7.06
N ALA A 241 25.33 5.58 -7.91
CA ALA A 241 26.07 6.62 -8.65
C ALA A 241 26.45 7.84 -7.78
N LEU A 242 25.68 8.07 -6.71
CA LEU A 242 25.93 9.11 -5.70
C LEU A 242 26.89 8.64 -4.59
N ASP A 243 27.04 7.32 -4.43
CA ASP A 243 27.65 6.66 -3.26
C ASP A 243 27.01 7.06 -1.92
N ASP A 244 25.74 7.47 -1.97
CA ASP A 244 25.02 8.04 -0.83
C ASP A 244 23.50 7.77 -0.95
N PRO A 245 23.02 6.60 -0.48
CA PRO A 245 21.60 6.29 -0.50
C PRO A 245 20.77 7.17 0.46
N ARG A 246 21.41 7.81 1.46
CA ARG A 246 20.72 8.69 2.42
C ARG A 246 20.32 10.00 1.76
N ARG A 247 21.21 10.58 0.96
CA ARG A 247 20.95 11.80 0.17
C ARG A 247 19.78 11.63 -0.80
N LEU A 248 19.65 10.46 -1.43
CA LEU A 248 18.48 10.18 -2.28
C LEU A 248 17.19 10.07 -1.46
N ALA A 249 17.20 9.40 -0.31
CA ALA A 249 16.03 9.34 0.57
C ALA A 249 15.64 10.74 1.10
N GLN A 250 16.61 11.58 1.47
CA GLN A 250 16.40 12.98 1.85
C GLN A 250 15.82 13.82 0.70
N ALA A 251 16.30 13.61 -0.53
CA ALA A 251 15.82 14.33 -1.71
C ALA A 251 14.36 13.96 -2.05
N LEU A 252 14.01 12.67 -2.00
CA LEU A 252 12.64 12.21 -2.19
C LEU A 252 11.70 12.72 -1.07
N HIS A 253 12.19 12.79 0.18
CA HIS A 253 11.43 13.35 1.29
C HIS A 253 11.22 14.87 1.16
N ALA A 254 12.27 15.63 0.81
CA ALA A 254 12.18 17.07 0.62
C ALA A 254 11.25 17.45 -0.55
N LEU A 255 11.27 16.67 -1.63
CA LEU A 255 10.33 16.81 -2.74
C LEU A 255 8.88 16.59 -2.27
N ALA A 256 8.63 15.55 -1.46
CA ALA A 256 7.31 15.29 -0.89
C ALA A 256 6.87 16.38 0.13
N GLU A 257 7.78 17.02 0.84
CA GLU A 257 7.43 18.18 1.69
C GLU A 257 7.05 19.42 0.89
N LEU A 258 7.74 19.70 -0.22
CA LEU A 258 7.39 20.81 -1.11
C LEU A 258 5.98 20.65 -1.68
N ASP A 259 5.59 19.42 -2.02
CA ASP A 259 4.23 19.08 -2.46
C ASP A 259 3.17 19.39 -1.38
N VAL A 260 3.47 19.10 -0.10
CA VAL A 260 2.58 19.43 1.03
C VAL A 260 2.49 20.95 1.26
N ARG A 261 3.61 21.66 1.12
CA ARG A 261 3.69 23.12 1.34
C ARG A 261 3.00 23.94 0.24
N ALA A 262 2.85 23.39 -0.98
CA ALA A 262 2.19 24.08 -2.10
C ALA A 262 0.66 24.26 -1.91
N GLY A 263 0.03 23.48 -1.02
CA GLY A 263 -1.39 23.59 -0.68
C GLY A 263 -2.36 23.17 -1.80
N PRO A 264 -3.68 23.09 -1.51
CA PRO A 264 -4.67 22.63 -2.48
C PRO A 264 -4.88 23.58 -3.67
N ALA A 265 -4.54 24.87 -3.55
CA ALA A 265 -4.67 25.83 -4.65
C ALA A 265 -3.73 25.56 -5.84
N ALA A 266 -2.63 24.81 -5.63
CA ALA A 266 -1.77 24.34 -6.71
C ALA A 266 -2.27 23.02 -7.34
N GLN A 267 -3.18 22.29 -6.69
CA GLN A 267 -3.66 20.98 -7.12
C GLN A 267 -4.68 21.03 -8.27
N ASP A 268 -5.26 22.21 -8.54
CA ASP A 268 -6.18 22.43 -9.67
C ASP A 268 -5.49 22.40 -11.06
N ILE A 269 -4.16 22.42 -11.11
CA ILE A 269 -3.42 22.33 -12.39
C ILE A 269 -3.11 20.88 -12.75
N ARG A 270 -4.18 20.18 -13.15
CA ARG A 270 -4.22 18.96 -13.99
C ARG A 270 -3.39 17.74 -13.51
N PRO A 271 -3.98 16.54 -13.39
CA PRO A 271 -3.18 15.34 -13.24
C PRO A 271 -2.19 15.24 -14.41
N LEU A 272 -0.89 15.06 -14.12
CA LEU A 272 0.10 14.83 -15.17
C LEU A 272 -0.43 13.68 -16.05
N PRO A 273 -0.50 13.85 -17.38
CA PRO A 273 -0.95 12.76 -18.22
C PRO A 273 0.00 11.57 -18.03
N PRO A 274 -0.51 10.31 -18.08
CA PRO A 274 0.22 9.13 -17.62
C PRO A 274 1.61 8.95 -18.27
N MET A 275 1.82 9.55 -19.44
CA MET A 275 3.07 9.62 -20.19
C MET A 275 4.25 10.37 -19.52
N ALA A 276 4.04 11.05 -18.38
CA ALA A 276 5.09 11.78 -17.68
C ALA A 276 5.66 10.95 -16.51
N MET A 277 6.83 10.36 -16.72
CA MET A 277 7.58 9.67 -15.65
C MET A 277 8.31 10.71 -14.79
N SER A 278 7.95 10.78 -13.51
CA SER A 278 8.50 11.74 -12.55
C SER A 278 9.06 10.99 -11.34
N ALA A 279 10.06 11.57 -10.66
CA ALA A 279 10.50 11.16 -9.32
C ALA A 279 9.36 10.99 -8.29
N ARG A 280 8.16 11.54 -8.53
CA ARG A 280 6.90 11.25 -7.79
C ARG A 280 6.34 9.83 -7.99
N GLY A 281 6.94 9.01 -8.86
CA GLY A 281 6.48 7.68 -9.20
C GLY A 281 6.39 6.72 -8.00
N GLY A 282 5.27 6.00 -7.89
CA GLY A 282 5.12 4.88 -6.97
C GLY A 282 4.92 5.24 -5.50
N ARG A 283 5.08 4.25 -4.61
CA ARG A 283 4.92 4.42 -3.17
C ARG A 283 6.27 4.86 -2.57
N LEU A 284 6.33 6.09 -2.04
CA LEU A 284 7.54 6.66 -1.44
C LEU A 284 8.14 5.80 -0.31
N LEU A 285 7.30 5.18 0.53
CA LEU A 285 7.77 4.38 1.66
C LEU A 285 8.66 3.18 1.24
N PRO A 286 8.21 2.21 0.40
CA PRO A 286 9.07 1.13 -0.09
C PRO A 286 10.41 1.59 -0.70
N ARG A 287 10.43 2.77 -1.33
CA ARG A 287 11.63 3.38 -1.91
C ARG A 287 12.62 3.79 -0.80
N ILE A 288 12.13 4.53 0.20
CA ILE A 288 12.92 4.93 1.38
C ILE A 288 13.35 3.69 2.20
N GLU A 289 12.47 2.72 2.44
CA GLU A 289 12.79 1.46 3.12
C GLU A 289 13.93 0.71 2.41
N GLN A 290 13.89 0.59 1.08
CA GLN A 290 14.94 -0.09 0.32
C GLN A 290 16.26 0.68 0.34
N LEU A 291 16.23 2.02 0.26
CA LEU A 291 17.43 2.86 0.39
C LEU A 291 18.06 2.75 1.78
N MET A 292 17.27 2.77 2.85
CA MET A 292 17.77 2.55 4.22
C MET A 292 18.31 1.12 4.39
N THR A 293 17.71 0.13 3.73
CA THR A 293 18.24 -1.24 3.72
C THR A 293 19.63 -1.30 3.05
N MET A 294 19.85 -0.57 1.95
CA MET A 294 21.19 -0.48 1.32
C MET A 294 22.23 0.17 2.25
N VAL A 295 21.85 1.22 3.00
CA VAL A 295 22.72 1.85 4.01
C VAL A 295 23.13 0.83 5.09
N MET A 296 22.21 -0.03 5.53
CA MET A 296 22.49 -1.03 6.56
C MET A 296 23.27 -2.25 6.04
N MET A 297 23.12 -2.60 4.76
CA MET A 297 23.79 -3.76 4.15
C MET A 297 25.21 -3.48 3.63
N SER A 298 25.73 -2.25 3.77
CA SER A 298 27.08 -1.86 3.33
C SER A 298 28.24 -2.48 4.14
N SER A 299 27.98 -3.54 4.93
CA SER A 299 28.94 -4.18 5.84
C SER A 299 28.78 -5.71 5.97
N SER A 300 28.09 -6.39 5.05
CA SER A 300 28.05 -7.86 5.01
C SER A 300 27.85 -8.41 3.60
N ASP A 301 28.84 -9.16 3.11
CA ASP A 301 28.73 -9.88 1.84
C ASP A 301 28.03 -11.23 2.05
N SER A 302 26.88 -11.44 1.40
CA SER A 302 26.13 -12.70 1.46
C SER A 302 25.25 -12.91 0.22
N ARG A 303 25.86 -12.89 -0.97
CA ARG A 303 25.19 -13.24 -2.23
C ARG A 303 25.07 -14.77 -2.46
N VAL A 304 24.21 -15.49 -1.73
CA VAL A 304 23.93 -16.91 -2.08
C VAL A 304 22.45 -17.32 -1.90
N ALA A 305 22.04 -18.31 -2.71
CA ALA A 305 21.00 -19.33 -2.45
C ALA A 305 19.54 -19.13 -2.93
N GLY A 306 19.08 -17.94 -3.36
CA GLY A 306 17.66 -17.77 -3.79
C GLY A 306 17.29 -18.31 -5.18
N TRP A 307 18.17 -18.17 -6.18
CA TRP A 307 17.78 -18.29 -7.60
C TRP A 307 17.86 -19.71 -8.18
N LYS A 308 18.61 -20.62 -7.57
CA LYS A 308 18.84 -21.99 -8.09
C LYS A 308 17.59 -22.88 -8.09
N LEU A 309 16.55 -22.51 -7.34
CA LEU A 309 15.25 -23.21 -7.31
C LEU A 309 14.18 -22.60 -8.24
N ALA A 310 14.40 -21.37 -8.74
CA ALA A 310 13.40 -20.67 -9.56
C ALA A 310 13.40 -21.16 -11.02
N LEU A 311 14.58 -21.52 -11.56
CA LEU A 311 14.72 -21.95 -12.95
C LEU A 311 14.03 -23.31 -13.24
N PRO A 312 14.18 -24.36 -12.42
CA PRO A 312 13.48 -25.63 -12.63
C PRO A 312 11.95 -25.48 -12.54
N ALA A 313 11.46 -24.69 -11.59
CA ALA A 313 10.03 -24.46 -11.40
C ALA A 313 9.37 -23.73 -12.59
N LEU A 314 10.06 -22.74 -13.17
CA LEU A 314 9.59 -22.06 -14.39
C LEU A 314 9.63 -22.97 -15.62
N LEU A 315 10.64 -23.85 -15.74
CA LEU A 315 10.73 -24.81 -16.85
C LEU A 315 9.69 -25.93 -16.74
N LEU A 316 9.38 -26.41 -15.54
CA LEU A 316 8.28 -27.36 -15.28
C LEU A 316 6.89 -26.75 -15.54
N ALA A 317 6.69 -25.47 -15.18
CA ALA A 317 5.46 -24.77 -15.51
C ALA A 317 5.32 -24.54 -17.04
N GLY A 318 6.40 -24.16 -17.73
CA GLY A 318 6.40 -23.97 -19.17
C GLY A 318 6.18 -25.25 -19.98
N SER A 319 6.80 -26.36 -19.59
CA SER A 319 6.64 -27.65 -20.28
C SER A 319 5.22 -28.24 -20.11
N SER A 320 4.60 -28.08 -18.93
CA SER A 320 3.22 -28.56 -18.71
C SER A 320 2.15 -27.82 -19.56
N LEU A 321 2.43 -26.60 -20.02
CA LEU A 321 1.55 -25.86 -20.93
C LEU A 321 1.77 -26.23 -22.40
N LEU A 322 3.01 -26.45 -22.82
CA LEU A 322 3.32 -26.89 -24.19
C LEU A 322 2.86 -28.33 -24.48
N VAL A 323 2.90 -29.22 -23.48
CA VAL A 323 2.42 -30.61 -23.63
C VAL A 323 0.90 -30.70 -23.71
N GLN A 324 0.15 -29.81 -23.06
CA GLN A 324 -1.32 -29.77 -23.12
C GLN A 324 -1.87 -29.10 -24.38
N ALA A 325 -1.12 -28.19 -25.01
CA ALA A 325 -1.49 -27.61 -26.30
C ALA A 325 -1.29 -28.58 -27.50
N ALA A 326 -0.61 -29.71 -27.29
CA ALA A 326 -0.14 -30.60 -28.36
C ALA A 326 -0.82 -31.99 -28.37
N ARG A 327 -1.83 -32.25 -27.54
CA ARG A 327 -2.50 -33.57 -27.46
C ARG A 327 -4.02 -33.45 -27.38
N GLY A 328 -4.69 -34.01 -28.39
CA GLY A 328 -6.14 -34.24 -28.39
C GLY A 328 -6.56 -35.39 -27.46
N PRO A 329 -7.88 -35.64 -27.31
CA PRO A 329 -8.42 -36.44 -26.21
C PRO A 329 -8.50 -37.95 -26.49
N ALA A 330 -7.83 -38.74 -25.65
CA ALA A 330 -7.99 -40.19 -25.39
C ALA A 330 -6.96 -40.59 -24.29
N GLU A 331 -7.14 -41.57 -23.39
CA GLU A 331 -8.30 -42.31 -22.89
C GLU A 331 -7.93 -42.86 -21.47
N ASN A 332 -8.86 -43.49 -20.74
CA ASN A 332 -8.62 -43.93 -19.34
C ASN A 332 -7.81 -45.24 -19.21
N ALA A 333 -6.92 -45.32 -18.21
CA ALA A 333 -6.56 -46.55 -17.49
C ALA A 333 -5.98 -46.21 -16.09
N ALA A 334 -6.13 -47.09 -15.10
CA ALA A 334 -5.96 -46.74 -13.68
C ALA A 334 -5.00 -47.64 -12.88
N SER A 335 -4.54 -47.12 -11.73
CA SER A 335 -4.13 -47.85 -10.50
C SER A 335 -2.78 -48.61 -10.48
N PRO A 336 -2.22 -48.97 -9.29
CA PRO A 336 -2.38 -48.39 -7.93
C PRO A 336 -1.02 -48.21 -7.15
N VAL A 337 -1.11 -47.85 -5.86
CA VAL A 337 0.00 -47.60 -4.89
C VAL A 337 -0.04 -48.62 -3.72
N PRO A 338 1.11 -49.00 -3.11
CA PRO A 338 1.17 -49.51 -1.73
C PRO A 338 1.99 -48.63 -0.73
N PRO A 339 1.92 -48.88 0.60
CA PRO A 339 2.19 -47.90 1.69
C PRO A 339 3.50 -48.14 2.51
N PRO A 340 3.78 -47.36 3.60
CA PRO A 340 5.09 -47.32 4.29
C PRO A 340 5.13 -47.85 5.75
N ASP A 341 6.35 -48.04 6.28
CA ASP A 341 6.77 -48.27 7.68
C ASP A 341 8.25 -47.85 7.83
N ALA A 342 8.92 -47.70 8.99
CA ALA A 342 8.53 -47.19 10.31
C ALA A 342 9.81 -46.92 11.17
N ALA A 343 9.76 -45.87 12.01
CA ALA A 343 10.47 -45.67 13.29
C ALA A 343 12.02 -45.68 13.47
N VAL A 344 12.40 -45.03 14.59
CA VAL A 344 13.56 -45.23 15.51
C VAL A 344 14.60 -44.08 15.59
N ALA A 345 14.83 -43.63 16.83
CA ALA A 345 15.91 -42.73 17.30
C ALA A 345 16.77 -43.48 18.35
N PRO A 346 17.94 -42.93 18.76
CA PRO A 346 17.96 -42.31 20.10
C PRO A 346 18.90 -41.08 20.25
N GLN A 347 18.99 -40.58 21.49
CA GLN A 347 19.63 -39.33 21.94
C GLN A 347 21.07 -39.53 22.45
N HIS A 348 21.82 -38.43 22.67
CA HIS A 348 22.68 -38.25 23.86
C HIS A 348 22.92 -36.75 24.16
N GLN A 349 23.45 -36.46 25.36
CA GLN A 349 23.44 -35.16 26.06
C GLN A 349 24.86 -34.67 26.42
N HIS A 350 25.07 -33.36 26.68
CA HIS A 350 25.91 -32.90 27.82
C HIS A 350 25.60 -31.46 28.32
N ALA A 351 26.40 -30.92 29.27
CA ALA A 351 26.00 -29.85 30.22
C ALA A 351 27.16 -28.92 30.67
N GLY A 352 26.84 -27.92 31.52
CA GLY A 352 27.76 -26.97 32.21
C GLY A 352 27.64 -25.53 31.68
N LYS A 353 27.22 -24.43 32.38
CA LYS A 353 27.31 -23.91 33.79
C LYS A 353 28.76 -23.50 34.20
N VAL A 354 29.06 -22.38 34.90
CA VAL A 354 28.27 -21.51 35.85
C VAL A 354 28.97 -20.14 36.18
N VAL A 355 28.21 -19.05 36.51
CA VAL A 355 28.46 -17.93 37.52
C VAL A 355 29.65 -16.93 37.33
N GLU A 356 29.71 -15.63 37.73
CA GLU A 356 28.78 -14.54 38.23
C GLU A 356 29.43 -13.10 38.08
N LEU A 357 28.70 -11.95 38.01
CA LEU A 357 28.22 -10.92 39.01
C LEU A 357 29.28 -10.12 39.84
N PRO A 358 29.02 -8.88 40.37
CA PRO A 358 27.83 -7.98 40.27
C PRO A 358 28.10 -6.46 39.95
N ALA A 359 27.03 -5.66 39.71
CA ALA A 359 26.85 -4.26 40.18
C ALA A 359 25.49 -3.62 39.76
N GLU A 360 24.77 -3.00 40.71
CA GLU A 360 23.69 -1.99 40.53
C GLU A 360 24.30 -0.56 40.72
N PRO A 361 23.67 0.59 40.35
CA PRO A 361 22.23 0.80 40.16
C PRO A 361 21.75 1.65 38.95
N GLY A 362 20.49 1.41 38.53
CA GLY A 362 19.51 2.40 38.03
C GLY A 362 19.80 3.27 36.77
N SER A 363 18.96 3.14 35.72
CA SER A 363 18.67 4.23 34.74
C SER A 363 17.54 3.87 33.75
N MET A 364 16.86 4.87 33.20
CA MET A 364 15.86 4.82 32.10
C MET A 364 16.37 4.28 30.74
N ALA A 365 17.57 3.70 30.68
CA ALA A 365 18.34 3.56 29.43
C ALA A 365 18.11 2.28 28.60
N ALA A 366 17.61 1.18 29.20
CA ALA A 366 17.71 -0.16 28.61
C ALA A 366 16.79 -0.47 27.40
N LEU A 367 15.97 0.49 26.94
CA LEU A 367 14.99 0.28 25.86
C LEU A 367 15.02 1.33 24.73
N LEU A 368 16.01 2.22 24.76
CA LEU A 368 16.34 3.07 23.61
C LEU A 368 16.85 2.19 22.46
N LYS A 369 16.17 2.26 21.30
CA LYS A 369 16.44 1.56 20.02
C LYS A 369 15.74 0.21 19.79
N LEU A 370 14.46 0.06 20.16
CA LEU A 370 13.59 -0.82 19.36
C LEU A 370 13.49 -0.24 17.93
N PRO A 371 13.82 -0.99 16.86
CA PRO A 371 13.68 -0.51 15.49
C PRO A 371 12.20 -0.55 15.09
N VAL A 372 11.45 0.45 15.52
CA VAL A 372 10.04 0.66 15.16
C VAL A 372 9.91 1.75 14.12
N ASN A 373 9.03 1.52 13.14
CA ASN A 373 8.73 2.43 12.06
C ASN A 373 7.98 3.68 12.57
N ALA A 374 6.93 3.51 13.38
CA ALA A 374 6.14 4.59 13.99
C ALA A 374 7.00 5.74 14.50
N ARG A 375 6.74 6.98 14.06
CA ARG A 375 7.58 8.14 14.39
C ARG A 375 7.43 8.57 15.85
N HIS A 376 6.22 8.42 16.40
CA HIS A 376 5.94 8.67 17.81
C HIS A 376 5.41 7.39 18.47
N MET A 377 6.04 6.98 19.56
CA MET A 377 5.70 5.76 20.29
C MET A 377 5.79 5.99 21.79
N LEU A 378 4.86 5.38 22.52
CA LEU A 378 5.04 5.08 23.94
C LEU A 378 4.55 3.66 24.25
N VAL A 379 5.33 2.93 25.04
CA VAL A 379 4.98 1.64 25.63
C VAL A 379 5.10 1.79 27.14
N LEU A 380 3.99 1.61 27.84
CA LEU A 380 3.89 1.69 29.30
C LEU A 380 3.53 0.34 29.90
N ASP A 381 4.11 0.04 31.05
CA ASP A 381 3.65 -1.01 31.95
C ASP A 381 2.40 -0.56 32.73
N GLU A 382 1.82 -1.46 33.51
CA GLU A 382 0.62 -1.21 34.31
C GLU A 382 0.83 -0.13 35.38
N ASP A 383 1.97 -0.17 36.06
CA ASP A 383 2.39 0.81 37.07
C ASP A 383 2.80 2.17 36.46
N GLY A 384 2.59 2.37 35.15
CA GLY A 384 2.96 3.59 34.43
C GLY A 384 4.46 3.69 34.10
N ARG A 385 5.26 2.69 34.45
CA ARG A 385 6.69 2.60 34.06
C ARG A 385 6.82 2.68 32.54
N VAL A 386 7.63 3.61 32.05
CA VAL A 386 7.97 3.67 30.63
C VAL A 386 8.85 2.47 30.30
N LEU A 387 8.34 1.59 29.45
CA LEU A 387 9.11 0.49 28.87
C LEU A 387 9.88 1.04 27.67
N ALA A 388 9.21 1.53 26.63
CA ALA A 388 9.89 2.09 25.46
C ALA A 388 9.23 3.38 24.97
N SER A 389 10.03 4.32 24.45
CA SER A 389 9.53 5.58 23.91
C SER A 389 10.31 6.05 22.69
N LYS A 390 9.64 6.82 21.83
CA LYS A 390 10.23 7.52 20.68
C LYS A 390 9.41 8.79 20.47
N ALA A 391 10.01 9.97 20.68
CA ALA A 391 9.35 11.28 20.58
C ALA A 391 7.90 11.33 21.16
N PRO A 392 7.66 10.87 22.42
CA PRO A 392 6.31 10.56 22.91
C PRO A 392 5.45 11.78 23.26
N ASP A 393 6.07 12.95 23.47
CA ASP A 393 5.41 14.22 23.84
C ASP A 393 5.12 15.13 22.63
N VAL A 394 5.38 14.67 21.39
CA VAL A 394 5.08 15.46 20.18
C VAL A 394 3.59 15.42 19.89
N VAL A 395 3.00 16.60 19.67
CA VAL A 395 1.59 16.77 19.32
C VAL A 395 1.41 16.51 17.83
N VAL A 396 0.66 15.47 17.48
CA VAL A 396 0.38 15.08 16.09
C VAL A 396 -1.10 14.76 15.89
N PRO A 397 -1.62 14.80 14.65
CA PRO A 397 -2.96 14.29 14.35
C PRO A 397 -3.09 12.81 14.72
N ILE A 398 -4.21 12.43 15.36
CA ILE A 398 -4.40 11.07 15.91
C ILE A 398 -5.44 10.22 15.18
N ALA A 399 -6.02 10.78 14.11
CA ALA A 399 -7.08 10.16 13.33
C ALA A 399 -8.18 9.51 14.21
N SER A 400 -8.73 8.39 13.78
CA SER A 400 -9.78 7.64 14.49
C SER A 400 -9.40 7.05 15.86
N LEU A 401 -8.22 7.34 16.43
CA LEU A 401 -8.01 7.10 17.87
C LEU A 401 -8.90 8.02 18.71
N THR A 402 -9.27 9.19 18.17
CA THR A 402 -10.34 10.08 18.66
C THR A 402 -11.57 9.33 19.16
N LYS A 403 -12.00 8.28 18.44
CA LYS A 403 -13.25 7.56 18.76
C LYS A 403 -13.24 6.87 20.13
N LEU A 404 -12.08 6.71 20.80
CA LEU A 404 -12.03 6.29 22.21
C LEU A 404 -12.54 7.38 23.15
N LEU A 405 -12.22 8.66 22.90
CA LEU A 405 -12.78 9.78 23.66
C LEU A 405 -14.30 9.87 23.41
N THR A 406 -14.72 9.79 22.15
CA THR A 406 -16.14 9.79 21.74
C THR A 406 -16.93 8.69 22.45
N ALA A 407 -16.37 7.48 22.52
CA ALA A 407 -16.99 6.35 23.20
C ALA A 407 -17.12 6.57 24.72
N MET A 408 -16.10 7.13 25.39
CA MET A 408 -16.19 7.46 26.82
C MET A 408 -17.30 8.49 27.05
N VAL A 409 -17.26 9.63 26.35
CA VAL A 409 -18.24 10.73 26.47
C VAL A 409 -19.68 10.23 26.32
N VAL A 410 -19.95 9.41 25.30
CA VAL A 410 -21.27 8.80 25.07
C VAL A 410 -21.71 7.91 26.24
N LEU A 411 -20.80 7.10 26.80
CA LEU A 411 -21.10 6.21 27.92
C LEU A 411 -21.28 6.96 29.25
N ASP A 412 -20.53 8.05 29.46
CA ASP A 412 -20.66 8.92 30.65
C ASP A 412 -22.04 9.56 30.75
N ALA A 413 -22.65 9.90 29.60
CA ALA A 413 -23.98 10.49 29.56
C ALA A 413 -25.12 9.53 29.93
N ARG A 414 -24.84 8.22 30.06
CA ARG A 414 -25.80 7.18 30.47
C ARG A 414 -27.14 7.22 29.70
N GLN A 415 -27.08 7.56 28.43
CA GLN A 415 -28.23 7.55 27.52
C GLN A 415 -28.76 6.12 27.34
N ASP A 416 -30.02 5.99 26.91
CA ASP A 416 -30.55 4.70 26.50
C ASP A 416 -29.71 4.11 25.35
N MET A 417 -29.16 2.92 25.59
CA MET A 417 -28.31 2.22 24.65
C MET A 417 -29.09 1.48 23.56
N ASP A 418 -30.40 1.28 23.75
CA ASP A 418 -31.30 0.61 22.80
C ASP A 418 -32.13 1.62 21.98
N GLU A 419 -32.00 2.92 22.29
CA GLU A 419 -32.49 4.04 21.47
C GLU A 419 -32.04 3.88 20.01
N THR A 420 -33.00 3.99 19.09
CA THR A 420 -32.74 3.86 17.65
C THR A 420 -32.24 5.17 17.07
N LEU A 421 -30.96 5.20 16.74
CA LEU A 421 -30.31 6.32 16.05
C LEU A 421 -30.49 6.19 14.54
N GLN A 422 -30.76 7.31 13.87
CA GLN A 422 -30.79 7.41 12.41
C GLN A 422 -29.61 8.25 11.90
N VAL A 423 -28.91 7.74 10.89
CA VAL A 423 -27.86 8.46 10.15
C VAL A 423 -28.51 9.53 9.26
N THR A 424 -28.16 10.80 9.43
CA THR A 424 -28.68 11.94 8.65
C THR A 424 -27.65 12.47 7.65
N ALA A 425 -28.03 13.50 6.87
CA ALA A 425 -27.13 14.19 5.95
C ALA A 425 -26.05 15.06 6.64
N GLU A 426 -26.17 15.28 7.95
CA GLU A 426 -25.15 15.95 8.78
C GLU A 426 -24.03 14.98 9.19
N ASP A 427 -24.34 13.68 9.34
CA ASP A 427 -23.34 12.67 9.69
C ASP A 427 -22.38 12.35 8.53
N VAL A 428 -22.70 12.83 7.33
CA VAL A 428 -21.90 12.64 6.12
C VAL A 428 -20.66 13.51 6.19
N ASP A 429 -19.49 12.88 6.12
CA ASP A 429 -18.21 13.56 5.99
C ASP A 429 -18.13 14.44 4.72
N ARG A 430 -17.99 15.75 4.93
CA ARG A 430 -17.77 16.78 3.90
C ARG A 430 -16.34 17.35 3.90
N LEU A 431 -15.48 16.88 4.80
CA LEU A 431 -14.09 17.36 4.96
C LEU A 431 -13.10 16.47 4.21
N LYS A 432 -13.26 15.14 4.30
CA LYS A 432 -12.39 14.12 3.68
C LYS A 432 -13.14 13.21 2.71
N HIS A 433 -14.45 13.41 2.53
CA HIS A 433 -15.32 12.62 1.67
C HIS A 433 -15.20 11.10 1.88
N SER A 434 -14.97 10.67 3.12
CA SER A 434 -14.71 9.29 3.46
C SER A 434 -15.91 8.37 3.16
N ALA A 435 -15.61 7.24 2.54
CA ALA A 435 -16.59 6.21 2.21
C ALA A 435 -17.17 5.58 3.49
N SER A 436 -18.48 5.34 3.49
CA SER A 436 -19.22 4.75 4.61
C SER A 436 -20.05 3.56 4.15
N ARG A 437 -20.21 2.57 5.04
CA ARG A 437 -21.11 1.42 4.84
C ARG A 437 -22.55 1.70 5.31
N LEU A 438 -22.80 2.87 5.88
CA LEU A 438 -24.09 3.30 6.41
C LEU A 438 -24.67 4.37 5.47
N PRO A 439 -25.68 4.06 4.64
CA PRO A 439 -26.36 5.09 3.85
C PRO A 439 -27.08 6.08 4.76
N VAL A 440 -27.33 7.29 4.24
CA VAL A 440 -28.24 8.24 4.91
C VAL A 440 -29.62 7.56 5.05
N GLY A 441 -30.26 7.77 6.19
CA GLY A 441 -31.49 7.10 6.59
C GLY A 441 -31.30 5.77 7.31
N ALA A 442 -30.07 5.22 7.39
CA ALA A 442 -29.81 3.97 8.11
C ALA A 442 -30.11 4.10 9.61
N ARG A 443 -30.76 3.08 10.18
CA ARG A 443 -31.19 2.99 11.58
C ARG A 443 -30.46 1.86 12.31
N MET A 444 -30.01 2.11 13.53
CA MET A 444 -29.35 1.15 14.42
C MET A 444 -29.49 1.58 15.88
N SER A 445 -29.33 0.67 16.84
CA SER A 445 -29.30 1.05 18.27
C SER A 445 -28.07 1.92 18.58
N ARG A 446 -28.12 2.73 19.64
CA ARG A 446 -26.96 3.46 20.18
C ARG A 446 -25.79 2.50 20.51
N ARG A 447 -26.11 1.30 20.99
CA ARG A 447 -25.18 0.17 21.20
C ARG A 447 -24.49 -0.30 19.91
N ASP A 448 -25.25 -0.51 18.84
CA ASP A 448 -24.73 -0.90 17.53
C ASP A 448 -23.89 0.23 16.89
N ALA A 449 -24.30 1.49 17.05
CA ALA A 449 -23.53 2.66 16.60
C ALA A 449 -22.16 2.74 17.31
N LEU A 450 -22.13 2.52 18.63
CA LEU A 450 -20.90 2.44 19.42
C LEU A 450 -20.00 1.29 18.95
N ALA A 451 -20.58 0.12 18.68
CA ALA A 451 -19.86 -1.02 18.12
C ALA A 451 -19.26 -0.70 16.75
N LEU A 452 -20.05 -0.14 15.83
CA LEU A 452 -19.63 0.29 14.49
C LEU A 452 -18.44 1.26 14.55
N ALA A 453 -18.52 2.29 15.39
CA ALA A 453 -17.50 3.31 15.59
C ALA A 453 -16.18 2.74 16.15
N LEU A 454 -16.24 1.82 17.11
CA LEU A 454 -15.04 1.26 17.75
C LEU A 454 -14.39 0.15 16.92
N ILE A 455 -15.11 -0.95 16.62
CA ILE A 455 -14.51 -2.16 16.01
C ILE A 455 -14.12 -1.91 14.54
N SER A 456 -15.03 -1.29 13.79
CA SER A 456 -14.96 -1.14 12.33
C SER A 456 -14.53 0.26 11.88
N SER A 457 -14.30 1.16 12.84
CA SER A 457 -13.90 2.56 12.68
C SER A 457 -14.88 3.43 11.88
N GLU A 458 -16.18 3.12 11.93
CA GLU A 458 -17.21 3.80 11.13
C GLU A 458 -17.37 5.28 11.53
N ASN A 459 -17.30 6.19 10.55
CA ASN A 459 -17.33 7.64 10.78
C ASN A 459 -18.74 8.17 11.03
N ARG A 460 -19.73 7.78 10.21
CA ARG A 460 -21.12 8.26 10.32
C ARG A 460 -21.76 7.78 11.62
N ALA A 461 -21.40 6.59 12.10
CA ALA A 461 -21.81 6.11 13.42
C ALA A 461 -21.27 7.02 14.55
N ALA A 462 -20.01 7.44 14.48
CA ALA A 462 -19.42 8.36 15.47
C ALA A 462 -20.01 9.77 15.39
N SER A 463 -20.33 10.28 14.18
CA SER A 463 -21.07 11.54 14.01
C SER A 463 -22.47 11.46 14.59
N ALA A 464 -23.23 10.39 14.28
CA ALA A 464 -24.59 10.20 14.77
C ALA A 464 -24.65 10.09 16.31
N LEU A 465 -23.66 9.44 16.93
CA LEU A 465 -23.52 9.40 18.39
C LEU A 465 -23.33 10.79 19.00
N ALA A 466 -22.49 11.63 18.41
CA ALA A 466 -22.25 13.00 18.90
C ALA A 466 -23.43 13.95 18.62
N ARG A 467 -24.10 13.80 17.48
CA ARG A 467 -25.28 14.60 17.12
C ARG A 467 -26.50 14.24 17.98
N SER A 468 -26.65 12.98 18.37
CA SER A 468 -27.69 12.48 19.29
C SER A 468 -27.31 12.54 20.77
N TYR A 469 -26.25 13.28 21.12
CA TYR A 469 -25.84 13.52 22.49
C TYR A 469 -26.76 14.57 23.17
N PRO A 470 -26.93 14.60 24.51
CA PRO A 470 -27.75 15.61 25.17
C PRO A 470 -27.17 17.02 24.96
N GLY A 471 -27.98 17.94 24.42
CA GLY A 471 -27.49 19.25 23.97
C GLY A 471 -26.80 19.23 22.60
N GLY A 472 -26.96 18.15 21.82
CA GLY A 472 -26.49 18.03 20.44
C GLY A 472 -24.96 18.04 20.28
N PRO A 473 -24.46 18.36 19.07
CA PRO A 473 -23.03 18.43 18.79
C PRO A 473 -22.24 19.35 19.74
N GLU A 474 -22.84 20.47 20.18
CA GLU A 474 -22.19 21.36 21.15
C GLU A 474 -22.12 20.76 22.55
N GLY A 475 -23.19 20.11 23.01
CA GLY A 475 -23.21 19.37 24.26
C GLY A 475 -22.13 18.30 24.28
N PHE A 476 -21.97 17.58 23.16
CA PHE A 476 -20.90 16.60 22.97
C PHE A 476 -19.52 17.27 23.01
N ALA A 477 -19.32 18.39 22.31
CA ALA A 477 -18.04 19.10 22.29
C ALA A 477 -17.63 19.60 23.69
N ARG A 478 -18.56 20.17 24.46
CA ARG A 478 -18.35 20.57 25.86
C ARG A 478 -17.97 19.37 26.73
N ALA A 479 -18.68 18.25 26.60
CA ALA A 479 -18.40 17.03 27.35
C ALA A 479 -17.05 16.39 26.97
N ALA A 480 -16.67 16.42 25.70
CA ALA A 480 -15.37 15.97 25.22
C ALA A 480 -14.22 16.82 25.78
N GLN A 481 -14.36 18.14 25.78
CA GLN A 481 -13.36 19.04 26.40
C GLN A 481 -13.26 18.83 27.92
N ALA A 482 -14.39 18.67 28.61
CA ALA A 482 -14.42 18.35 30.04
C ALA A 482 -13.75 17.01 30.34
N LYS A 483 -13.92 15.99 29.48
CA LYS A 483 -13.26 14.69 29.61
C LYS A 483 -11.75 14.77 29.39
N LEU A 484 -11.27 15.57 28.41
CA LEU A 484 -9.84 15.81 28.22
C LEU A 484 -9.20 16.47 29.46
N ALA A 485 -9.87 17.48 30.02
CA ALA A 485 -9.42 18.15 31.26
C ALA A 485 -9.43 17.19 32.47
N ALA A 486 -10.50 16.42 32.67
CA ALA A 486 -10.61 15.44 33.75
C ALA A 486 -9.58 14.29 33.67
N LEU A 487 -9.01 14.05 32.49
CA LEU A 487 -7.93 13.08 32.27
C LEU A 487 -6.52 13.72 32.27
N GLY A 488 -6.41 15.04 32.46
CA GLY A 488 -5.14 15.78 32.46
C GLY A 488 -4.43 15.72 31.11
N LEU A 489 -5.19 15.78 30.00
CA LEU A 489 -4.68 15.70 28.63
C LEU A 489 -4.57 17.11 28.04
N ASN A 490 -3.62 17.88 28.57
CA ASN A 490 -3.45 19.32 28.33
C ASN A 490 -2.89 19.65 26.94
N GLN A 491 -2.24 18.69 26.27
CA GLN A 491 -1.73 18.85 24.89
C GLN A 491 -2.70 18.27 23.83
N SER A 492 -3.82 17.70 24.27
CA SER A 492 -4.84 17.08 23.43
C SER A 492 -5.92 18.07 23.05
N ARG A 493 -6.34 18.04 21.79
CA ARG A 493 -7.50 18.79 21.30
C ARG A 493 -8.31 17.89 20.39
N VAL A 494 -9.63 17.85 20.61
CA VAL A 494 -10.58 17.15 19.75
C VAL A 494 -11.68 18.14 19.38
N VAL A 495 -11.82 18.42 18.08
CA VAL A 495 -12.81 19.36 17.54
C VAL A 495 -14.02 18.66 16.92
N GLU A 496 -13.92 17.35 16.63
CA GLU A 496 -15.01 16.54 16.04
C GLU A 496 -14.88 15.04 16.43
N PRO A 497 -15.96 14.24 16.42
CA PRO A 497 -16.03 12.94 17.10
C PRO A 497 -15.36 11.77 16.36
N THR A 498 -14.96 11.96 15.11
CA THR A 498 -14.54 10.88 14.21
C THR A 498 -13.02 10.74 14.11
N GLY A 499 -12.28 11.84 14.22
CA GLY A 499 -10.85 11.86 13.91
C GLY A 499 -10.56 11.88 12.40
N LEU A 500 -11.33 12.67 11.66
CA LEU A 500 -11.09 13.06 10.28
C LEU A 500 -10.43 14.44 10.18
N SER A 501 -10.64 15.30 11.18
CA SER A 501 -10.00 16.60 11.23
C SER A 501 -8.53 16.48 11.64
N PRO A 502 -7.58 17.08 10.90
CA PRO A 502 -6.19 17.15 11.34
C PRO A 502 -6.03 18.03 12.60
N ALA A 503 -7.05 18.81 12.98
CA ALA A 503 -7.08 19.54 14.23
C ALA A 503 -7.36 18.66 15.46
N ASN A 504 -7.74 17.38 15.27
CA ASN A 504 -7.78 16.37 16.33
C ASN A 504 -6.37 15.84 16.60
N VAL A 505 -5.73 16.38 17.63
CA VAL A 505 -4.32 16.14 17.97
C VAL A 505 -4.15 15.67 19.41
N SER A 506 -3.08 14.92 19.66
CA SER A 506 -2.63 14.50 21.00
C SER A 506 -1.18 14.02 20.88
N THR A 507 -0.56 13.70 22.02
CA THR A 507 0.74 13.04 22.09
C THR A 507 0.59 11.53 22.31
N ALA A 508 1.66 10.75 22.10
CA ALA A 508 1.64 9.31 22.38
C ALA A 508 1.47 9.04 23.89
N LYS A 509 1.98 9.94 24.72
CA LYS A 509 1.86 9.93 26.19
C LYS A 509 0.44 10.18 26.67
N GLU A 510 -0.24 11.17 26.11
CA GLU A 510 -1.64 11.45 26.45
C GLU A 510 -2.59 10.38 25.90
N LEU A 511 -2.32 9.83 24.72
CA LEU A 511 -3.06 8.67 24.20
C LEU A 511 -2.88 7.39 25.04
N ALA A 512 -1.75 7.21 25.72
CA ALA A 512 -1.57 6.08 26.64
C ALA A 512 -2.47 6.23 27.87
N ARG A 513 -2.58 7.45 28.42
CA ARG A 513 -3.53 7.79 29.49
C ARG A 513 -4.98 7.62 29.03
N LEU A 514 -5.32 8.12 27.83
CA LEU A 514 -6.65 7.96 27.22
C LEU A 514 -7.02 6.47 27.07
N ALA A 515 -6.09 5.64 26.61
CA ALA A 515 -6.31 4.20 26.45
C ALA A 515 -6.46 3.47 27.80
N ALA A 516 -5.67 3.83 28.81
CA ALA A 516 -5.79 3.29 30.16
C ALA A 516 -7.13 3.68 30.82
N ALA A 517 -7.60 4.92 30.62
CA ALA A 517 -8.91 5.38 31.06
C ALA A 517 -10.05 4.66 30.31
N ALA A 518 -9.98 4.58 28.98
CA ALA A 518 -10.98 3.91 28.15
C ALA A 518 -11.09 2.41 28.46
N ALA A 519 -10.01 1.76 28.89
CA ALA A 519 -10.01 0.36 29.33
C ALA A 519 -10.83 0.11 30.61
N ARG A 520 -11.20 1.16 31.36
CA ARG A 520 -12.08 1.05 32.54
C ARG A 520 -13.57 0.98 32.20
N TYR A 521 -13.95 1.19 30.95
CA TYR A 521 -15.34 1.10 30.47
C TYR A 521 -15.55 -0.30 29.87
N PRO A 522 -16.34 -1.19 30.52
CA PRO A 522 -16.47 -2.59 30.08
C PRO A 522 -16.92 -2.71 28.61
N GLN A 523 -17.84 -1.85 28.16
CA GLN A 523 -18.32 -1.82 26.78
C GLN A 523 -17.20 -1.51 25.78
N ILE A 524 -16.29 -0.57 26.10
CA ILE A 524 -15.18 -0.23 25.20
C ILE A 524 -14.19 -1.41 25.12
N ALA A 525 -13.85 -2.00 26.26
CA ALA A 525 -12.96 -3.16 26.32
C ALA A 525 -13.55 -4.36 25.56
N GLU A 526 -14.81 -4.73 25.81
CA GLU A 526 -15.52 -5.83 25.15
C GLU A 526 -15.62 -5.64 23.63
N ILE A 527 -16.06 -4.46 23.17
CA ILE A 527 -16.23 -4.18 21.74
C ILE A 527 -14.87 -4.17 21.01
N SER A 528 -13.83 -3.58 21.62
CA SER A 528 -12.54 -3.38 20.96
C SER A 528 -11.58 -4.57 21.02
N SER A 529 -11.80 -5.51 21.96
CA SER A 529 -11.07 -6.78 22.09
C SER A 529 -11.66 -7.94 21.28
N ARG A 530 -12.86 -7.78 20.70
CA ARG A 530 -13.43 -8.78 19.78
C ARG A 530 -12.79 -8.70 18.40
N ALA A 531 -12.40 -9.85 17.84
CA ALA A 531 -11.89 -9.95 16.47
C ALA A 531 -12.99 -9.67 15.42
N LYS A 532 -14.23 -10.06 15.75
CA LYS A 532 -15.45 -9.78 14.98
C LYS A 532 -16.66 -9.70 15.90
N THR A 533 -17.69 -8.98 15.46
CA THR A 533 -19.00 -8.92 16.12
C THR A 533 -20.11 -8.83 15.07
N LYS A 534 -21.37 -8.99 15.46
CA LYS A 534 -22.53 -8.67 14.62
C LYS A 534 -23.26 -7.47 15.22
N VAL A 535 -23.80 -6.61 14.35
CA VAL A 535 -24.65 -5.46 14.70
C VAL A 535 -25.92 -5.47 13.85
N SER A 536 -27.00 -4.83 14.31
CA SER A 536 -28.21 -4.65 13.50
C SER A 536 -28.20 -3.29 12.79
N VAL A 537 -28.42 -3.28 11.46
CA VAL A 537 -28.60 -2.05 10.68
C VAL A 537 -29.80 -2.23 9.76
N ASN A 538 -30.82 -1.37 9.92
CA ASN A 538 -32.14 -1.50 9.27
C ASN A 538 -32.78 -2.89 9.53
N GLY A 539 -32.66 -3.40 10.76
CA GLY A 539 -33.14 -4.73 11.15
C GLY A 539 -32.36 -5.90 10.54
N ARG A 540 -31.30 -5.66 9.76
CA ARG A 540 -30.49 -6.70 9.11
C ARG A 540 -29.16 -6.88 9.84
N PRO A 541 -28.76 -8.11 10.19
CA PRO A 541 -27.48 -8.36 10.84
C PRO A 541 -26.32 -8.10 9.88
N ARG A 542 -25.27 -7.42 10.36
CA ARG A 542 -24.01 -7.17 9.64
C ARG A 542 -22.83 -7.65 10.47
N GLU A 543 -21.99 -8.53 9.91
CA GLU A 543 -20.71 -8.90 10.54
C GLU A 543 -19.71 -7.73 10.39
N LEU A 544 -19.15 -7.30 11.51
CA LEU A 544 -18.06 -6.34 11.58
C LEU A 544 -16.77 -7.07 11.96
N ARG A 545 -15.64 -6.59 11.46
CA ARG A 545 -14.30 -7.12 11.76
C ARG A 545 -13.43 -6.03 12.36
N ASN A 546 -12.57 -6.42 13.28
CA ASN A 546 -11.67 -5.50 13.96
C ASN A 546 -10.64 -4.94 12.98
N THR A 547 -10.48 -3.63 13.00
CA THR A 547 -9.49 -2.90 12.19
C THR A 547 -8.03 -3.18 12.62
N ASN A 548 -7.82 -3.79 13.79
CA ASN A 548 -6.56 -4.40 14.20
C ASN A 548 -6.60 -5.93 14.04
N HIS A 549 -5.94 -6.44 13.00
CA HIS A 549 -5.89 -7.89 12.70
C HIS A 549 -5.03 -8.72 13.67
N LEU A 550 -4.46 -8.12 14.72
CA LEU A 550 -3.81 -8.85 15.82
C LEU A 550 -4.82 -9.33 16.88
N VAL A 551 -5.99 -8.71 16.94
CA VAL A 551 -7.06 -9.06 17.89
C VAL A 551 -7.61 -10.45 17.55
N GLY A 552 -7.60 -11.35 18.53
CA GLY A 552 -7.94 -12.78 18.34
C GLY A 552 -6.84 -13.61 17.66
N GLY A 553 -5.65 -13.05 17.41
CA GLY A 553 -4.51 -13.79 16.88
C GLY A 553 -3.82 -14.67 17.94
N LYS A 554 -3.17 -15.77 17.53
CA LYS A 554 -2.45 -16.66 18.45
C LYS A 554 -1.36 -15.90 19.25
N GLY A 555 -1.39 -16.04 20.57
CA GLY A 555 -0.50 -15.36 21.51
C GLY A 555 -0.77 -13.87 21.70
N TRP A 556 -1.94 -13.36 21.28
CA TRP A 556 -2.35 -11.97 21.52
C TRP A 556 -3.53 -11.94 22.49
N ASP A 557 -3.28 -11.48 23.71
CA ASP A 557 -4.33 -11.18 24.69
C ASP A 557 -4.58 -9.66 24.73
N ILE A 558 -5.25 -9.14 23.70
CA ILE A 558 -5.53 -7.71 23.54
C ILE A 558 -6.88 -7.37 24.18
N ARG A 559 -6.88 -6.50 25.18
CA ARG A 559 -8.07 -6.11 25.98
C ARG A 559 -8.65 -4.75 25.63
N LEU A 560 -7.88 -3.90 24.94
CA LEU A 560 -8.39 -2.71 24.25
C LEU A 560 -7.61 -2.50 22.95
N SER A 561 -8.27 -2.06 21.88
CA SER A 561 -7.60 -1.76 20.61
C SER A 561 -8.35 -0.74 19.76
N LYS A 562 -7.66 0.32 19.32
CA LYS A 562 -8.17 1.22 18.28
C LYS A 562 -7.08 1.55 17.27
N THR A 563 -7.43 1.55 15.99
CA THR A 563 -6.56 2.04 14.91
C THR A 563 -7.09 3.35 14.32
N GLY A 564 -6.19 4.16 13.78
CA GLY A 564 -6.48 5.36 13.00
C GLY A 564 -5.71 5.40 11.68
N TYR A 565 -6.24 6.17 10.73
CA TYR A 565 -5.53 6.63 9.53
C TYR A 565 -6.22 7.89 8.98
N THR A 566 -5.45 8.95 8.80
CA THR A 566 -5.65 9.99 7.78
C THR A 566 -4.31 10.20 7.09
N GLU A 567 -4.24 11.07 6.08
CA GLU A 567 -2.97 11.37 5.39
C GLU A 567 -2.01 12.11 6.32
N GLU A 568 -2.52 12.97 7.21
CA GLU A 568 -1.74 13.79 8.15
C GLU A 568 -1.33 13.05 9.44
N ALA A 569 -2.09 12.04 9.84
CA ALA A 569 -1.86 11.27 11.08
C ALA A 569 -0.96 10.04 10.90
N GLY A 570 -0.69 9.67 9.64
CA GLY A 570 -0.15 8.36 9.28
C GLY A 570 -0.99 7.22 9.86
N ARG A 571 -0.39 6.04 10.09
CA ARG A 571 -1.11 4.85 10.58
C ARG A 571 -1.01 4.73 12.10
N CYS A 572 -2.01 5.23 12.81
CA CYS A 572 -2.07 5.15 14.26
C CYS A 572 -2.59 3.78 14.78
N LEU A 573 -2.12 3.36 15.95
CA LEU A 573 -2.64 2.26 16.77
C LEU A 573 -2.46 2.65 18.25
N THR A 574 -3.50 2.45 19.06
CA THR A 574 -3.35 2.25 20.50
C THR A 574 -3.96 0.92 20.89
N MET A 575 -3.29 0.17 21.75
CA MET A 575 -3.82 -1.08 22.30
C MET A 575 -3.31 -1.32 23.72
N ARG A 576 -4.13 -1.95 24.55
CA ARG A 576 -3.75 -2.47 25.86
C ARG A 576 -3.82 -4.00 25.79
N LEU A 577 -2.72 -4.68 26.09
CA LEU A 577 -2.61 -6.13 26.06
C LEU A 577 -2.14 -6.67 27.40
N LEU A 578 -2.55 -7.89 27.73
CA LEU A 578 -2.03 -8.64 28.85
C LEU A 578 -0.76 -9.37 28.39
N ALA A 579 0.40 -8.96 28.89
CA ALA A 579 1.69 -9.55 28.59
C ALA A 579 2.10 -10.52 29.70
N GLU A 580 2.90 -11.54 29.35
CA GLU A 580 3.40 -12.56 30.28
C GLU A 580 4.85 -12.23 30.65
N GLY A 581 5.09 -11.96 31.94
CA GLY A 581 6.40 -11.66 32.49
C GLY A 581 7.22 -12.90 32.85
N LYS A 582 8.48 -12.71 33.25
CA LYS A 582 9.45 -13.79 33.51
C LYS A 582 9.05 -14.84 34.55
N GLN A 583 8.10 -14.54 35.43
CA GLN A 583 7.60 -15.45 36.48
C GLN A 583 6.19 -16.00 36.17
N GLY A 584 5.70 -15.89 34.92
CA GLY A 584 4.31 -16.19 34.56
C GLY A 584 3.29 -15.15 35.04
N VAL A 585 3.73 -14.16 35.83
CA VAL A 585 2.91 -13.01 36.25
C VAL A 585 2.50 -12.20 35.02
N ARG A 586 1.20 -12.07 34.84
CA ARG A 586 0.60 -11.31 33.75
C ARG A 586 0.35 -9.87 34.17
N HIS A 587 0.79 -8.92 33.35
CA HIS A 587 0.69 -7.48 33.59
C HIS A 587 0.16 -6.76 32.34
N PHE A 588 -0.54 -5.65 32.52
CA PHE A 588 -1.10 -4.91 31.39
C PHE A 588 -0.11 -3.92 30.76
N VAL A 589 0.30 -4.19 29.53
CA VAL A 589 1.11 -3.26 28.72
C VAL A 589 0.23 -2.44 27.80
N THR A 590 0.42 -1.12 27.82
CA THR A 590 -0.22 -0.16 26.90
C THR A 590 0.78 0.22 25.80
N VAL A 591 0.41 0.03 24.53
CA VAL A 591 1.22 0.35 23.35
C VAL A 591 0.53 1.40 22.51
N VAL A 592 1.20 2.53 22.29
CA VAL A 592 0.77 3.62 21.40
C VAL A 592 1.79 3.79 20.28
N LEU A 593 1.32 3.77 19.04
CA LEU A 593 2.09 3.99 17.81
C LEU A 593 1.36 5.04 16.97
N LEU A 594 2.00 6.18 16.70
CA LEU A 594 1.49 7.26 15.85
C LEU A 594 2.45 7.48 14.68
N ASP A 595 1.89 7.93 13.56
CA ASP A 595 2.59 8.12 12.30
C ASP A 595 3.53 6.95 11.95
N ALA A 596 2.97 5.75 11.85
CA ALA A 596 3.64 4.65 11.14
C ALA A 596 3.31 4.77 9.65
N ASP A 597 4.30 4.55 8.78
CA ASP A 597 4.17 4.85 7.35
C ASP A 597 3.24 3.84 6.63
N GLY A 598 2.91 2.71 7.26
CA GLY A 598 2.04 1.68 6.66
C GLY A 598 1.32 0.77 7.67
N SER A 599 0.16 0.23 7.28
CA SER A 599 -0.59 -0.70 8.15
C SER A 599 0.18 -1.98 8.44
N ALA A 600 0.97 -2.49 7.49
CA ALA A 600 1.80 -3.68 7.71
C ALA A 600 2.94 -3.37 8.70
N GLN A 601 3.61 -2.22 8.51
CA GLN A 601 4.67 -1.69 9.36
C GLN A 601 4.17 -1.50 10.80
N ARG A 602 3.03 -0.82 11.00
CA ARG A 602 2.39 -0.66 12.31
C ARG A 602 2.11 -1.99 13.04
N LEU A 603 1.67 -3.02 12.31
CA LEU A 603 1.47 -4.35 12.90
C LEU A 603 2.79 -5.12 13.10
N ALA A 604 3.83 -4.83 12.32
CA ALA A 604 5.18 -5.35 12.53
C ALA A 604 5.85 -4.72 13.75
N ASP A 605 5.69 -3.41 13.97
CA ASP A 605 6.14 -2.69 15.17
C ASP A 605 5.49 -3.28 16.42
N ALA A 606 4.17 -3.43 16.42
CA ALA A 606 3.44 -4.11 17.49
C ALA A 606 4.00 -5.52 17.80
N ARG A 607 4.29 -6.32 16.75
CA ARG A 607 4.91 -7.65 16.91
C ARG A 607 6.32 -7.58 17.48
N ARG A 608 7.17 -6.64 17.03
CA ARG A 608 8.52 -6.41 17.54
C ARG A 608 8.48 -6.03 19.01
N ILE A 609 7.59 -5.11 19.39
CA ILE A 609 7.38 -4.71 20.79
C ILE A 609 6.99 -5.93 21.63
N ARG A 610 5.98 -6.72 21.24
CA ARG A 610 5.59 -7.94 21.97
C ARG A 610 6.73 -8.95 22.09
N GLN A 611 7.50 -9.17 21.02
CA GLN A 611 8.67 -10.06 21.04
C GLN A 611 9.76 -9.58 21.98
N SER A 612 9.97 -8.27 22.10
CA SER A 612 10.95 -7.68 23.01
C SER A 612 10.46 -7.68 24.46
N LEU A 613 9.17 -7.45 24.73
CA LEU A 613 8.62 -7.55 26.10
C LEU A 613 8.93 -8.90 26.75
N GLY A 614 8.79 -10.00 26.00
CA GLY A 614 9.18 -11.34 26.48
C GLY A 614 10.68 -11.56 26.73
N LYS A 615 11.54 -10.62 26.30
CA LYS A 615 12.99 -10.60 26.60
C LYS A 615 13.36 -9.64 27.73
N LEU A 616 12.49 -8.69 28.06
CA LEU A 616 12.81 -7.51 28.89
C LEU A 616 12.50 -7.68 30.38
N GLY A 617 11.94 -8.81 30.81
CA GLY A 617 12.03 -9.24 32.21
C GLY A 617 13.44 -9.69 32.62
N GLY A 618 14.46 -9.31 31.84
CA GLY A 618 15.87 -9.74 31.84
C GLY A 618 16.57 -9.59 33.17
#